data_AF-A0A949AL65-F1
#
_entry.id   AF-A0A949AL65-F1
#
_cell.length_a   1.000
_cell.length_b   1.000
_cell.length_c   1.000
_cell.angle_alpha   90.00
_cell.angle_beta   90.00
_cell.angle_gamma   90.00
#
_symmetry.space_group_name_H-M   'P 1'
#
loop_
_entity.id
_entity.type
_entity.pdbx_description
1 polymer ?
#
loop_
_entity_poly.entity_id
_entity_poly.type
_entity_poly.pdbx_seq_one_letter_code
_entity_poly.pdbx_strand_id
1 'polypeptide(L)'
;MDNKKTLILSLGGSLIVPQGKIAVNFLKNFRKLILKLLKQGYKIVIITGGGGICRQYNKGAQKITKIKHIDLDWLGISITKINAELIRTIFSQYAYKKVLSNPN
;
A
#
# COMPACT_ATOMS: atom_id res chain seq x y z
N MET A 1 -14.44 -22.45 19.12
CA MET A 1 -13.81 -21.87 17.91
C MET A 1 -13.31 -20.48 18.28
N ASP A 2 -11.99 -20.31 18.42
CA ASP A 2 -11.43 -18.99 18.76
C ASP A 2 -11.81 -17.96 17.71
N ASN A 3 -12.50 -16.91 18.16
CA ASN A 3 -13.00 -15.84 17.31
C ASN A 3 -11.81 -14.98 16.85
N LYS A 4 -11.13 -15.41 15.77
CA LYS A 4 -9.98 -14.70 15.19
C LYS A 4 -10.40 -13.28 14.78
N LYS A 5 -9.99 -12.30 15.57
CA LYS A 5 -10.26 -10.87 15.32
C LYS A 5 -9.56 -10.43 14.03
N THR A 6 -10.31 -9.76 13.16
CA THR A 6 -9.79 -9.18 11.92
C THR A 6 -9.46 -7.71 12.14
N LEU A 7 -8.24 -7.30 11.82
CA LEU A 7 -7.81 -5.90 11.80
C LEU A 7 -7.66 -5.45 10.35
N ILE A 8 -8.35 -4.35 10.01
CA ILE A 8 -8.26 -3.70 8.72
C ILE A 8 -7.47 -2.41 8.89
N LEU A 9 -6.34 -2.29 8.21
CA LEU A 9 -5.41 -1.18 8.33
C LEU A 9 -5.36 -0.40 7.01
N SER A 10 -5.70 0.89 7.06
CA SER A 10 -5.45 1.82 5.97
C SER A 10 -4.06 2.43 6.13
N LEU A 11 -3.13 2.00 5.28
CA LEU A 11 -1.74 2.46 5.27
C LEU A 11 -1.55 3.55 4.20
N GLY A 12 -1.46 4.79 4.67
CA GLY A 12 -1.27 5.94 3.78
C GLY A 12 0.01 5.84 2.95
N GLY A 13 -0.07 6.04 1.63
CA GLY A 13 1.09 5.95 0.74
C GLY A 13 2.23 6.91 1.08
N SER A 14 1.93 8.04 1.74
CA SER A 14 2.97 8.97 2.24
C SER A 14 3.78 8.41 3.40
N LEU A 15 3.29 7.39 4.11
CA LEU A 15 4.05 6.65 5.13
C LEU A 15 4.94 5.58 4.49
N ILE A 16 4.56 5.07 3.31
CA ILE A 16 5.33 4.07 2.56
C ILE A 16 6.46 4.76 1.79
N VAL A 17 6.13 5.83 1.05
CA VAL A 17 7.04 6.58 0.19
C VAL A 17 6.93 8.09 0.47
N PRO A 18 7.38 8.58 1.63
CA PRO A 18 7.43 10.01 1.92
C PRO A 18 8.37 10.72 0.94
N GLN A 19 7.87 11.76 0.29
CA GLN A 19 8.64 12.63 -0.61
C GLN A 19 9.41 11.88 -1.72
N GLY A 20 8.90 10.73 -2.16
CA GLY A 20 9.53 9.93 -3.23
C GLY A 20 10.62 8.96 -2.75
N LYS A 21 10.87 8.85 -1.44
CA LYS A 21 11.83 7.89 -0.87
C LYS A 21 11.11 6.84 -0.04
N ILE A 22 11.48 5.57 -0.16
CA ILE A 22 10.90 4.49 0.62
C ILE A 22 11.27 4.68 2.11
N ALA A 23 10.26 4.68 3.00
CA ALA A 23 10.45 4.83 4.44
C ALA A 23 10.92 3.53 5.10
N VAL A 24 12.16 3.10 4.81
CA VAL A 24 12.70 1.80 5.25
C VAL A 24 12.56 1.57 6.76
N ASN A 25 12.88 2.56 7.59
CA ASN A 25 12.82 2.42 9.05
C ASN A 25 11.37 2.22 9.54
N PHE A 26 10.44 3.00 9.00
CA PHE A 26 9.02 2.84 9.29
C PHE A 26 8.54 1.45 8.88
N LEU A 27 8.84 1.01 7.65
CA LEU A 27 8.40 -0.29 7.13
C LEU A 27 9.00 -1.48 7.91
N LYS A 28 10.25 -1.37 8.38
CA LYS A 28 10.85 -2.37 9.28
C LYS A 28 10.07 -2.48 10.60
N ASN A 29 9.74 -1.34 11.22
CA ASN A 29 8.98 -1.32 12.48
C ASN A 29 7.54 -1.79 12.28
N PHE A 30 6.90 -1.37 11.20
CA PHE A 30 5.57 -1.82 10.80
C PHE A 30 5.55 -3.33 10.60
N ARG A 31 6.53 -3.91 9.88
CA ARG A 31 6.67 -5.36 9.73
C ARG A 31 6.74 -6.07 11.08
N LYS A 32 7.59 -5.60 12.01
CA LYS A 32 7.71 -6.19 13.35
C LYS A 32 6.38 -6.17 14.10
N LEU A 33 5.64 -5.06 14.04
CA LEU A 33 4.33 -4.91 14.66
C LEU A 33 3.31 -5.91 14.10
N ILE A 34 3.19 -5.98 12.77
CA ILE A 34 2.23 -6.89 12.12
C ILE A 34 2.55 -8.35 12.43
N LEU A 35 3.83 -8.75 12.40
CA LEU A 35 4.23 -10.11 12.78
C LEU A 35 3.89 -10.46 14.24
N LYS A 36 3.99 -9.48 15.15
CA LYS A 36 3.56 -9.66 16.56
C LYS A 36 2.04 -9.89 16.64
N LEU A 37 1.25 -9.13 15.90
CA LEU A 37 -0.21 -9.29 15.84
C LEU A 37 -0.61 -10.64 15.22
N LEU A 38 0.06 -11.08 14.15
CA LEU A 38 -0.18 -12.39 13.56
C LEU A 38 0.06 -13.53 14.56
N LYS A 39 1.12 -13.45 15.36
CA LYS A 39 1.41 -14.42 16.44
C LYS A 39 0.33 -14.44 17.54
N GLN A 40 -0.35 -13.31 17.74
CA GLN A 40 -1.49 -13.21 18.68
C GLN A 40 -2.81 -13.72 18.08
N GLY A 41 -2.81 -14.26 16.86
CA GLY A 41 -3.97 -14.86 16.22
C GLY A 41 -4.84 -13.91 15.41
N TYR A 42 -4.41 -12.65 15.21
CA TYR A 42 -5.15 -11.69 14.39
C TYR A 42 -5.08 -12.04 12.90
N LYS A 43 -6.18 -11.83 12.18
CA LYS A 43 -6.19 -11.74 10.72
C LYS A 43 -5.98 -10.29 10.33
N ILE A 44 -5.05 -10.01 9.41
CA ILE A 44 -4.68 -8.63 9.05
C ILE A 44 -5.00 -8.39 7.57
N VAL A 45 -5.72 -7.30 7.29
CA VAL A 45 -5.95 -6.76 5.95
C VAL A 45 -5.28 -5.39 5.89
N ILE A 46 -4.46 -5.16 4.86
CA ILE A 46 -3.75 -3.89 4.66
C ILE A 46 -4.19 -3.30 3.33
N ILE A 47 -4.66 -2.05 3.37
CA ILE A 47 -5.05 -1.25 2.20
C ILE A 47 -4.03 -0.13 2.07
N THR A 48 -3.44 0.05 0.88
CA THR A 48 -2.40 1.06 0.67
C THR A 48 -2.90 2.24 -0.16
N GLY A 49 -2.55 3.46 0.26
CA GLY A 49 -2.82 4.68 -0.52
C GLY A 49 -1.74 5.01 -1.56
N GLY A 50 -1.98 6.00 -2.42
CA GLY A 50 -1.04 6.44 -3.46
C GLY A 50 0.03 7.44 -2.99
N GLY A 51 -0.23 8.18 -1.91
CA GLY A 51 0.77 9.03 -1.24
C GLY A 51 1.34 10.18 -2.07
N GLY A 52 2.50 10.68 -1.64
CA GLY A 52 3.21 11.76 -2.33
C GLY A 52 3.70 11.38 -3.72
N ILE A 53 4.03 10.11 -3.93
CA ILE A 53 4.50 9.60 -5.23
C ILE A 53 3.41 9.69 -6.31
N CYS A 54 2.13 9.42 -5.98
CA CYS A 54 1.01 9.65 -6.89
C CYS A 54 0.94 11.12 -7.36
N ARG A 55 1.11 12.09 -6.43
CA ARG A 55 1.13 13.52 -6.78
C ARG A 55 2.30 13.89 -7.68
N GLN A 56 3.47 13.26 -7.48
CA GLN A 56 4.64 13.50 -8.33
C GLN A 56 4.39 13.02 -9.76
N TYR A 57 3.83 11.82 -9.92
CA TYR A 57 3.47 11.26 -11.22
C TYR A 57 2.42 12.11 -11.95
N ASN A 58 1.32 12.45 -11.26
CA ASN A 58 0.26 13.27 -11.86
C ASN A 58 0.78 14.66 -12.29
N LYS A 59 1.59 15.31 -11.44
CA LYS A 59 2.23 16.60 -11.79
C LYS A 59 3.19 16.47 -12.97
N GLY A 60 3.97 15.39 -13.03
CA GLY A 60 4.88 15.12 -14.13
C GLY A 60 4.11 14.97 -15.45
N ALA A 61 3.05 14.16 -15.44
CA ALA A 61 2.24 13.90 -16.62
C ALA A 61 1.55 15.19 -17.13
N GLN A 62 0.99 16.00 -16.23
CA GLN A 62 0.34 17.28 -16.56
C GLN A 62 1.32 18.34 -17.12
N LYS A 63 2.62 18.25 -16.83
CA LYS A 63 3.63 19.13 -17.40
C LYS A 63 3.99 18.80 -18.84
N ILE A 64 3.69 17.57 -19.29
CA ILE A 64 4.03 17.09 -20.63
C ILE A 64 2.89 17.41 -21.61
N THR A 65 1.63 17.17 -21.20
CA THR A 65 0.46 17.40 -22.06
C THR A 65 -0.81 17.59 -21.23
N LYS A 66 -1.91 18.00 -21.88
CA LYS A 66 -3.24 18.06 -21.27
C LYS A 66 -3.76 16.63 -21.08
N ILE A 67 -4.00 16.25 -19.83
CA ILE A 67 -4.48 14.91 -19.47
C ILE A 67 -5.86 15.01 -18.84
N LYS A 68 -6.75 14.07 -19.14
CA LYS A 68 -8.08 14.01 -18.52
C LYS A 68 -7.96 13.56 -17.08
N HIS A 69 -8.83 14.05 -16.21
CA HIS A 69 -8.84 13.68 -14.79
C HIS A 69 -8.95 12.16 -14.58
N ILE A 70 -9.76 11.48 -15.39
CA ILE A 70 -9.93 10.02 -15.32
C ILE A 70 -8.62 9.26 -15.55
N ASP A 71 -7.74 9.73 -16.44
CA ASP A 71 -6.46 9.08 -16.72
C ASP A 71 -5.49 9.28 -15.54
N LEU A 72 -5.56 10.43 -14.87
CA LEU A 72 -4.79 10.71 -13.65
C LEU A 72 -5.25 9.86 -12.46
N ASP A 73 -6.55 9.55 -12.38
CA ASP A 73 -7.08 8.65 -11.37
C ASP A 73 -6.59 7.21 -11.58
N TRP A 74 -6.59 6.74 -12.84
CA TRP A 74 -6.02 5.43 -13.19
C TRP A 74 -4.51 5.35 -12.92
N LEU A 75 -3.78 6.44 -13.17
CA LEU A 75 -2.38 6.56 -12.78
C LEU A 75 -2.21 6.45 -11.26
N GLY A 76 -3.05 7.15 -10.49
CA GLY A 76 -3.08 7.06 -9.03
C GLY A 76 -3.39 5.66 -8.50
N ILE A 77 -4.36 4.96 -9.10
CA ILE A 77 -4.69 3.55 -8.79
C ILE A 77 -3.50 2.62 -9.09
N SER A 78 -2.78 2.88 -10.18
CA SER A 78 -1.58 2.09 -10.51
C SER A 78 -0.50 2.25 -9.43
N ILE A 79 -0.33 3.48 -8.93
CA ILE A 79 0.58 3.76 -7.81
C ILE A 79 0.13 3.09 -6.50
N THR A 80 -1.17 3.04 -6.21
CA THR A 80 -1.65 2.33 -5.01
C THR A 80 -1.34 0.84 -5.09
N LYS A 81 -1.46 0.22 -6.28
CA LYS A 81 -1.10 -1.18 -6.53
C LYS A 81 0.41 -1.42 -6.36
N ILE A 82 1.26 -0.52 -6.84
CA ILE A 82 2.71 -0.61 -6.63
C ILE A 82 3.06 -0.58 -5.14
N ASN A 83 2.44 0.32 -4.38
CA ASN A 83 2.62 0.36 -2.93
C ASN A 83 2.13 -0.94 -2.25
N ALA A 84 0.99 -1.49 -2.68
CA ALA A 84 0.48 -2.76 -2.18
C ALA A 84 1.45 -3.92 -2.47
N GLU A 85 2.03 -3.95 -3.67
CA GLU A 85 2.98 -5.00 -4.07
C GLU A 85 4.29 -4.91 -3.29
N LEU A 86 4.78 -3.70 -3.00
CA LEU A 86 5.90 -3.50 -2.07
C LEU A 86 5.59 -4.08 -0.69
N ILE A 87 4.43 -3.77 -0.13
CA ILE A 87 4.00 -4.32 1.17
C ILE A 87 3.89 -5.85 1.10
N ARG A 88 3.23 -6.40 0.08
CA ARG A 88 3.11 -7.85 -0.13
C ARG A 88 4.48 -8.52 -0.22
N THR A 89 5.43 -7.92 -0.92
CA THR A 89 6.83 -8.40 -1.05
C THR A 89 7.55 -8.39 0.30
N ILE A 90 7.40 -7.30 1.07
CA ILE A 90 7.97 -7.20 2.42
C ILE A 90 7.43 -8.32 3.33
N PHE A 91 6.16 -8.69 3.20
CA PHE A 91 5.54 -9.75 3.99
C PHE A 91 5.76 -11.16 3.45
N SER A 92 6.03 -11.32 2.15
CA SER A 92 6.41 -12.59 1.49
C SER A 92 5.53 -13.76 1.95
N GLN A 93 6.11 -14.78 2.61
CA GLN A 93 5.40 -15.97 3.11
C GLN A 93 4.20 -15.69 4.04
N TYR A 94 4.13 -14.51 4.66
CA TYR A 94 3.01 -14.12 5.53
C TYR A 94 1.86 -13.46 4.78
N ALA A 95 2.07 -13.05 3.52
CA ALA A 95 1.08 -12.38 2.70
C ALA A 95 0.36 -13.35 1.76
N TYR A 96 -0.84 -12.96 1.35
CA TYR A 96 -1.51 -13.63 0.24
C TYR A 96 -0.68 -13.50 -1.05
N LYS A 97 -0.74 -14.51 -1.91
CA LYS A 97 0.16 -14.68 -3.07
C LYS A 97 0.15 -13.52 -4.07
N LYS A 98 -0.94 -12.75 -4.11
CA LYS A 98 -1.15 -11.62 -5.03
C LYS A 98 -1.82 -10.46 -4.31
N VAL A 99 -1.63 -9.24 -4.80
CA VAL A 99 -2.43 -8.09 -4.39
C VAL A 99 -3.87 -8.29 -4.87
N LEU A 100 -4.82 -8.14 -3.95
CA LEU A 100 -6.25 -8.16 -4.26
C LEU A 100 -6.64 -6.78 -4.78
N SER A 101 -7.08 -6.72 -6.03
CA SER A 101 -7.51 -5.48 -6.69
C SER A 101 -8.86 -5.60 -7.41
N ASN A 102 -9.42 -6.81 -7.50
CA ASN A 102 -10.78 -7.04 -7.96
C ASN A 102 -11.69 -7.20 -6.73
N PRO A 103 -12.77 -6.42 -6.60
CA PRO A 103 -13.73 -6.57 -5.52
C PRO A 103 -14.65 -7.79 -5.66
N ASN A 104 -14.68 -8.44 -6.83
CA ASN A 104 -15.49 -9.63 -7.12
C ASN A 104 -14.70 -10.94 -7.00
#